data_AF-A0A7W6ACJ3-F1
#
_entry.id   AF-A0A7W6ACJ3-F1
#
_cell.length_a   1.000
_cell.length_b   1.000
_cell.length_c   1.000
_cell.angle_alpha   90.00
_cell.angle_beta   90.00
_cell.angle_gamma   90.00
#
_symmetry.space_group_name_H-M   'P 1'
#
loop_
_entity.id
_entity.type
_entity.pdbx_description
1 polymer ?
#
loop_
_entity_poly.entity_id
_entity_poly.type
_entity_poly.pdbx_seq_one_letter_code
_entity_poly.pdbx_strand_id
1 'polypeptide(L)'
;MDGHFAGYASVFGMPDLGRDTVVPGAFTASLAKRGATGVRMLWQHDPAEPIGRWLSLAEDAHGLRVEGRLNLAVQRAREVDALMREGGLDGLSIGFRVVKASPERGGRKLVAVDLWEVSLVTFPLQPGARVLAKASTDLAENLRAQARRMREPPRCPLPARGERAVDPSSGRRRA
;
A
#
# COMPACT_ATOMS: atom_id res chain seq x y z
N MET A 1 1.75 12.46 -0.62
CA MET A 1 1.96 11.48 0.43
C MET A 1 2.04 12.18 1.77
N ASP A 2 1.04 11.92 2.58
CA ASP A 2 0.98 12.22 4.01
C ASP A 2 1.95 11.33 4.84
N GLY A 3 3.05 10.88 4.22
CA GLY A 3 4.04 9.93 4.74
C GLY A 3 3.61 8.47 4.72
N HIS A 4 2.38 8.13 4.31
CA HIS A 4 1.89 6.74 4.29
C HIS A 4 2.25 5.99 3.00
N PHE A 5 2.77 4.79 3.16
CA PHE A 5 3.10 3.87 2.07
C PHE A 5 2.97 2.41 2.51
N ALA A 6 2.93 1.51 1.52
CA ALA A 6 2.92 0.07 1.72
C ALA A 6 3.92 -0.58 0.77
N GLY A 7 4.36 -1.79 1.07
CA GLY A 7 5.40 -2.47 0.30
C GLY A 7 5.53 -3.94 0.65
N TYR A 8 6.41 -4.61 -0.09
CA TYR A 8 6.96 -5.90 0.31
C TYR A 8 8.42 -5.71 0.72
N ALA A 9 8.74 -6.05 1.96
CA ALA A 9 10.09 -5.92 2.51
C ALA A 9 10.96 -7.17 2.21
N SER A 10 10.31 -8.32 1.99
CA SER A 10 10.93 -9.57 1.58
C SER A 10 9.91 -10.39 0.79
N VAL A 11 10.36 -11.18 -0.18
CA VAL A 11 9.54 -11.99 -1.08
C VAL A 11 9.99 -13.43 -0.89
N PHE A 12 9.04 -14.32 -0.66
CA PHE A 12 9.36 -15.69 -0.29
C PHE A 12 9.80 -16.54 -1.48
N GLY A 13 10.68 -17.50 -1.20
CA GLY A 13 11.11 -18.52 -2.16
C GLY A 13 12.01 -18.02 -3.30
N MET A 14 12.39 -16.74 -3.28
CA MET A 14 13.31 -16.13 -4.23
C MET A 14 14.64 -15.83 -3.54
N PRO A 15 15.79 -16.25 -4.11
CA PRO A 15 17.08 -15.87 -3.58
C PRO A 15 17.33 -14.38 -3.81
N ASP A 16 17.85 -13.70 -2.80
CA ASP A 16 18.38 -12.35 -2.95
C ASP A 16 19.76 -12.36 -3.62
N LEU A 17 20.35 -11.17 -3.84
CA LEU A 17 21.69 -11.04 -4.43
C LEU A 17 22.81 -11.59 -3.51
N GLY A 18 22.54 -11.76 -2.22
CA GLY A 18 23.39 -12.46 -1.26
C GLY A 18 23.22 -13.98 -1.25
N ARG A 19 22.25 -14.50 -2.01
CA ARG A 19 21.85 -15.91 -2.10
C ARG A 19 21.17 -16.43 -0.82
N ASP A 20 20.53 -15.54 -0.07
CA ASP A 20 19.59 -15.90 0.99
C ASP A 20 18.18 -16.02 0.41
N THR A 21 17.51 -17.14 0.71
CA THR A 21 16.11 -17.37 0.35
C THR A 21 15.27 -17.37 1.62
N VAL A 22 14.36 -16.42 1.78
CA VAL A 22 13.42 -16.41 2.92
C VAL A 22 12.25 -17.35 2.63
N VAL A 23 11.88 -18.20 3.59
CA VAL A 23 10.71 -19.09 3.46
C VAL A 23 9.50 -18.54 4.23
N PRO A 24 8.27 -18.90 3.84
CA PRO A 24 7.08 -18.52 4.60
C PRO A 24 7.17 -18.97 6.07
N GLY A 25 6.78 -18.09 6.99
CA GLY A 25 6.84 -18.34 8.44
C GLY A 25 8.15 -17.92 9.09
N ALA A 26 9.16 -17.50 8.30
CA ALA A 26 10.46 -17.10 8.84
C ALA A 26 10.39 -15.89 9.77
N PHE A 27 9.38 -15.01 9.61
CA PHE A 27 9.20 -13.82 10.44
C PHE A 27 8.23 -14.02 11.60
N THR A 28 7.38 -15.06 11.56
CA THR A 28 6.28 -15.28 12.51
C THR A 28 6.70 -15.09 13.98
N ALA A 29 7.76 -15.78 14.43
CA ALA A 29 8.21 -15.71 15.82
C ALA A 29 8.72 -14.31 16.22
N SER A 30 9.40 -13.63 15.30
CA SER A 30 9.92 -12.28 15.54
C SER A 30 8.80 -11.25 15.62
N LEU A 31 7.81 -11.34 14.71
CA LEU A 31 6.66 -10.44 14.68
C LEU A 31 5.78 -10.63 15.92
N ALA A 32 5.55 -11.87 16.35
CA ALA A 32 4.82 -12.16 17.59
C ALA A 32 5.52 -11.57 18.83
N LYS A 33 6.87 -11.61 18.86
CA LYS A 33 7.66 -11.07 19.98
C LYS A 33 7.70 -9.54 20.01
N ARG A 34 7.86 -8.89 18.86
CA ARG A 34 8.19 -7.45 18.78
C ARG A 34 6.99 -6.57 18.46
N GLY A 35 6.00 -7.11 17.76
CA GLY A 35 4.95 -6.32 17.11
C GLY A 35 5.50 -5.36 16.05
N ALA A 36 4.60 -4.62 15.41
CA ALA A 36 4.99 -3.67 14.36
C ALA A 36 5.89 -2.53 14.87
N THR A 37 5.59 -2.01 16.06
CA THR A 37 6.32 -0.89 16.67
C THR A 37 7.71 -1.27 17.16
N GLY A 38 7.97 -2.57 17.37
CA GLY A 38 9.29 -3.08 17.77
C GLY A 38 10.27 -3.22 16.62
N VAL A 39 9.80 -3.18 15.37
CA VAL A 39 10.64 -3.17 14.16
C VAL A 39 10.92 -1.72 13.77
N ARG A 40 12.19 -1.36 13.55
CA ARG A 40 12.56 0.02 13.21
C ARG A 40 12.40 0.33 11.73
N MET A 41 12.04 1.57 11.43
CA MET A 41 12.03 2.12 10.07
C MET A 41 13.21 3.06 9.92
N LEU A 42 14.26 2.60 9.25
CA LEU A 42 15.52 3.32 9.11
C LEU A 42 15.74 3.76 7.66
N TRP A 43 16.69 4.68 7.49
CA TRP A 43 17.26 5.00 6.19
C TRP A 43 18.56 4.23 5.98
N GLN A 44 18.71 3.52 4.85
CA GLN A 44 19.97 2.89 4.45
C GLN A 44 20.63 2.02 5.53
N HIS A 45 19.82 1.33 6.36
CA HIS A 45 20.27 0.54 7.50
C HIS A 45 21.04 1.34 8.60
N ASP A 46 20.99 2.67 8.57
CA ASP A 46 21.67 3.51 9.56
C ASP A 46 20.84 3.63 10.85
N PRO A 47 21.31 3.08 11.99
CA PRO A 47 20.60 3.18 13.26
C PRO A 47 20.49 4.61 13.81
N ALA A 48 21.30 5.56 13.31
CA ALA A 48 21.21 6.97 13.66
C ALA A 48 20.11 7.72 12.90
N GLU A 49 19.52 7.11 11.86
CA GLU A 49 18.51 7.75 11.00
C GLU A 49 17.16 7.01 10.99
N PRO A 50 16.43 6.99 12.14
CA PRO A 50 15.04 6.57 12.14
C PRO A 50 14.16 7.61 11.44
N ILE A 51 13.39 7.16 10.45
CA ILE A 51 12.61 8.05 9.55
C ILE A 51 11.09 7.90 9.70
N GLY A 52 10.62 6.99 10.54
CA GLY A 52 9.19 6.79 10.75
C GLY A 52 8.88 5.60 11.63
N ARG A 53 7.69 5.04 11.46
CA ARG A 53 7.24 3.82 12.15
C ARG A 53 6.47 2.91 11.22
N TRP A 54 6.57 1.61 11.47
CA TRP A 54 5.70 0.63 10.85
C TRP A 54 4.35 0.60 11.59
N LEU A 55 3.27 0.58 10.81
CA LEU A 55 1.90 0.46 11.29
C LEU A 55 1.46 -1.00 11.30
N SER A 56 1.88 -1.76 10.27
CA SER A 56 1.65 -3.20 10.19
C SER A 56 2.83 -3.89 9.49
N LEU A 57 3.13 -5.11 9.93
CA LEU A 57 3.96 -6.07 9.21
C LEU A 57 3.28 -7.43 9.31
N ALA A 58 3.07 -8.09 8.18
CA ALA A 58 2.43 -9.39 8.13
C ALA A 58 2.99 -10.24 6.99
N GLU A 59 3.14 -11.53 7.24
CA GLU A 59 3.44 -12.49 6.17
C GLU A 59 2.15 -12.79 5.40
N ASP A 60 2.23 -12.80 4.07
CA ASP A 60 1.19 -13.32 3.18
C ASP A 60 1.78 -14.40 2.27
N ALA A 61 1.01 -14.87 1.26
CA ALA A 61 1.49 -15.91 0.35
C ALA A 61 2.67 -15.46 -0.53
N HIS A 62 2.87 -14.15 -0.70
CA HIS A 62 3.93 -13.57 -1.52
C HIS A 62 5.19 -13.26 -0.70
N GLY A 63 5.04 -12.71 0.50
CA GLY A 63 6.18 -12.21 1.26
C GLY A 63 5.83 -11.53 2.57
N LEU A 64 6.77 -10.73 3.08
CA LEU A 64 6.55 -9.84 4.23
C LEU A 64 5.97 -8.50 3.74
N ARG A 65 4.65 -8.36 3.85
CA ARG A 65 3.92 -7.12 3.54
C ARG A 65 4.06 -6.15 4.71
N VAL A 66 4.37 -4.89 4.38
CA VAL A 66 4.57 -3.82 5.36
C VAL A 66 3.73 -2.60 5.02
N GLU A 67 3.22 -1.93 6.04
CA GLU A 67 2.58 -0.61 5.92
C GLU A 67 3.19 0.33 6.94
N GLY A 68 3.59 1.50 6.49
CA GLY A 68 4.40 2.42 7.29
C GLY A 68 3.96 3.86 7.15
N ARG A 69 4.41 4.68 8.11
CA ARG A 69 4.26 6.13 8.07
C ARG A 69 5.59 6.81 8.37
N LEU A 70 6.07 7.60 7.40
CA LEU A 70 7.20 8.51 7.58
C LEU A 70 6.84 9.61 8.59
N ASN A 71 7.79 9.94 9.48
CA ASN A 71 7.65 11.06 10.40
C ASN A 71 8.13 12.34 9.72
N LEU A 72 7.23 13.05 9.03
CA LEU A 72 7.58 14.26 8.27
C LEU A 72 8.09 15.45 9.10
N ALA A 73 8.08 15.36 10.44
CA ALA A 73 8.82 16.31 11.28
C ALA A 73 10.35 16.11 11.17
N VAL A 74 10.81 14.90 10.85
CA VAL A 74 12.22 14.57 10.61
C VAL A 74 12.62 14.98 9.20
N GLN A 75 13.77 15.65 9.05
CA GLN A 75 14.25 16.14 7.77
C GLN A 75 14.47 15.00 6.75
N ARG A 76 15.24 13.96 7.12
CA ARG A 76 15.50 12.82 6.23
C ARG A 76 14.21 12.14 5.76
N ALA A 77 13.19 12.07 6.62
CA ALA A 77 11.89 11.51 6.24
C ALA A 77 11.17 12.34 5.15
N ARG A 78 11.34 13.67 5.14
CA ARG A 78 10.79 14.53 4.08
C ARG A 78 11.52 14.35 2.75
N GLU A 79 12.85 14.23 2.80
CA GLU A 79 13.69 13.94 1.63
C GLU A 79 13.29 12.58 1.01
N VAL A 80 13.13 11.55 1.85
CA VAL A 80 12.65 10.23 1.44
C VAL A 80 11.25 10.29 0.83
N ASP A 81 10.29 10.99 1.46
CA ASP A 81 8.92 11.16 0.93
C ASP A 81 8.93 11.82 -0.46
N ALA A 82 9.79 12.82 -0.68
CA ALA A 82 9.94 13.48 -1.97
C ALA A 82 10.48 12.52 -3.04
N LEU A 83 11.58 11.81 -2.74
CA LEU A 83 12.19 10.85 -3.67
C LEU A 83 11.24 9.71 -4.06
N MET A 84 10.46 9.21 -3.10
CA MET A 84 9.47 8.17 -3.36
C MET A 84 8.37 8.62 -4.31
N ARG A 85 7.92 9.87 -4.20
CA ARG A 85 6.87 10.42 -5.07
C ARG A 85 7.33 10.61 -6.51
N GLU A 86 8.59 10.98 -6.70
CA GLU A 86 9.19 11.15 -8.02
C GLU A 86 9.64 9.81 -8.63
N GLY A 87 9.53 8.70 -7.89
CA GLY A 87 9.97 7.38 -8.33
C GLY A 87 11.49 7.19 -8.29
N GLY A 88 12.23 8.11 -7.67
CA GLY A 88 13.68 8.00 -7.49
C GLY A 88 14.08 7.03 -6.36
N LEU A 89 13.12 6.60 -5.54
CA LEU A 89 13.35 5.68 -4.43
C LEU A 89 12.13 4.80 -4.17
N ASP A 90 12.29 3.49 -4.26
CA ASP A 90 11.23 2.52 -3.95
C ASP A 90 11.75 1.25 -3.25
N GLY A 91 13.04 1.17 -2.94
CA GLY A 91 13.65 -0.04 -2.38
C GLY A 91 13.33 -0.24 -0.90
N LEU A 92 13.09 -1.50 -0.52
CA LEU A 92 12.97 -1.93 0.87
C LEU A 92 13.99 -3.04 1.15
N SER A 93 14.53 -3.06 2.37
CA SER A 93 15.48 -4.10 2.78
C SER A 93 15.29 -4.44 4.26
N ILE A 94 15.46 -5.71 4.60
CA ILE A 94 15.31 -6.20 5.98
C ILE A 94 16.66 -6.25 6.69
N GLY A 95 16.68 -5.83 7.95
CA GLY A 95 17.79 -6.06 8.87
C GLY A 95 17.39 -7.04 9.95
N PHE A 96 18.12 -8.14 10.04
CA PHE A 96 17.76 -9.25 10.91
C PHE A 96 18.98 -10.01 11.41
N ARG A 97 18.77 -10.80 12.46
CA ARG A 97 19.70 -11.84 12.89
C ARG A 97 19.14 -13.21 12.51
N VAL A 98 19.99 -14.07 11.94
CA VAL A 98 19.60 -15.45 11.61
C VAL A 98 19.36 -16.23 12.90
N VAL A 99 18.19 -16.86 13.03
CA VAL A 99 17.86 -17.78 14.14
C VAL A 99 17.99 -19.23 13.69
N LYS A 100 17.46 -19.56 12.51
CA LYS A 100 17.57 -20.89 11.91
C LYS A 100 17.69 -20.76 10.40
N ALA A 101 18.64 -21.49 9.82
CA ALA A 101 18.82 -21.59 8.38
C ALA A 101 19.21 -23.02 7.98
N SER A 102 18.98 -23.38 6.73
CA SER A 102 19.46 -24.63 6.14
C SER A 102 20.22 -24.36 4.85
N PRO A 103 21.22 -25.17 4.48
CA PRO A 103 21.91 -25.03 3.20
C PRO A 103 20.95 -25.12 2.01
N GLU A 104 21.23 -24.34 0.96
CA GLU A 104 20.58 -24.43 -0.35
C GLU A 104 21.65 -24.30 -1.44
N ARG A 105 21.37 -24.79 -2.66
CA ARG A 105 22.34 -24.76 -3.74
C ARG A 105 22.77 -23.31 -4.04
N GLY A 106 24.02 -22.98 -3.70
CA GLY A 106 24.60 -21.67 -3.89
C GLY A 106 24.30 -20.66 -2.77
N GLY A 107 23.60 -21.06 -1.71
CA GLY A 107 23.11 -20.11 -0.70
C GLY A 107 22.56 -20.80 0.54
N ARG A 108 21.58 -20.17 1.18
CA ARG A 108 20.86 -20.75 2.33
C ARG A 108 19.40 -20.36 2.33
N LYS A 109 18.57 -21.25 2.87
CA LYS A 109 17.18 -20.95 3.24
C LYS A 109 17.14 -20.41 4.65
N LEU A 110 16.56 -19.23 4.82
CA LEU A 110 16.28 -18.64 6.11
C LEU A 110 14.93 -19.16 6.61
N VAL A 111 14.98 -20.05 7.60
CA VAL A 111 13.80 -20.74 8.18
C VAL A 111 13.21 -19.95 9.34
N ALA A 112 14.04 -19.24 10.10
CA ALA A 112 13.60 -18.32 11.13
C ALA A 112 14.61 -17.18 11.29
N VAL A 113 14.11 -15.96 11.40
CA VAL A 113 14.92 -14.76 11.63
C VAL A 113 14.36 -13.94 12.78
N ASP A 114 15.25 -13.20 13.44
CA ASP A 114 14.90 -12.17 14.41
C ASP A 114 15.00 -10.81 13.70
N LEU A 115 13.86 -10.32 13.22
CA LEU A 115 13.71 -9.09 12.44
C LEU A 115 13.83 -7.87 13.35
N TRP A 116 14.81 -7.01 13.09
CA TRP A 116 15.08 -5.82 13.90
C TRP A 116 14.58 -4.55 13.23
N GLU A 117 14.72 -4.47 11.92
CA GLU A 117 14.38 -3.29 11.16
C GLU A 117 14.00 -3.62 9.71
N VAL A 118 13.27 -2.70 9.10
CA VAL A 118 13.07 -2.63 7.66
C VAL A 118 13.41 -1.21 7.24
N SER A 119 14.33 -1.08 6.29
CA SER A 119 14.86 0.19 5.82
C SER A 119 14.32 0.56 4.45
N LEU A 120 14.15 1.86 4.22
CA LEU A 120 14.12 2.37 2.85
C LEU A 120 15.54 2.46 2.33
N VAL A 121 15.75 1.89 1.15
CA VAL A 121 17.09 1.79 0.56
C VAL A 121 17.11 2.12 -0.92
N THR A 122 18.25 2.62 -1.40
CA THR A 122 18.45 2.87 -2.84
C THR A 122 18.53 1.56 -3.62
N PHE A 123 19.28 0.58 -3.10
CA PHE A 123 19.54 -0.70 -3.77
C PHE A 123 19.26 -1.86 -2.80
N PRO A 124 18.08 -2.47 -2.86
CA PRO A 124 17.78 -3.63 -2.02
C PRO A 124 18.56 -4.85 -2.49
N LEU A 125 19.04 -5.67 -1.54
CA LEU A 125 19.64 -6.96 -1.88
C LEU A 125 18.64 -7.88 -2.57
N GLN A 126 17.34 -7.75 -2.24
CA GLN A 126 16.28 -8.51 -2.88
C GLN A 126 15.53 -7.60 -3.87
N PRO A 127 15.68 -7.77 -5.20
CA PRO A 127 15.13 -6.84 -6.19
C PRO A 127 13.60 -6.64 -6.12
N GLY A 128 12.86 -7.66 -5.67
CA GLY A 128 11.40 -7.61 -5.48
C GLY A 128 10.95 -6.95 -4.17
N ALA A 129 11.87 -6.58 -3.27
CA ALA A 129 11.52 -5.84 -2.06
C ALA A 129 11.33 -4.35 -2.38
N ARG A 130 10.08 -3.96 -2.62
CA ARG A 130 9.72 -2.63 -3.14
C ARG A 130 8.53 -2.03 -2.41
N VAL A 131 8.52 -0.71 -2.34
CA VAL A 131 7.33 0.09 -2.07
C VAL A 131 6.34 -0.12 -3.23
N LEU A 132 5.09 -0.39 -2.90
CA LEU A 132 4.02 -0.50 -3.87
C LEU A 132 3.59 0.90 -4.32
N ALA A 133 3.44 1.09 -5.62
CA ALA A 133 2.84 2.30 -6.16
C ALA A 133 1.43 2.48 -5.57
N LYS A 134 1.10 3.71 -5.15
CA LYS A 134 -0.29 4.04 -4.83
C LYS A 134 -1.12 3.83 -6.10
N ALA A 135 -2.19 3.04 -6.01
CA ALA A 135 -3.26 3.12 -7.01
C ALA A 135 -3.64 4.60 -7.12
N SER A 136 -3.66 5.16 -8.33
CA SER A 136 -3.98 6.56 -8.53
C SER A 136 -5.31 6.88 -7.86
N THR A 137 -5.30 7.88 -6.99
CA THR A 137 -6.49 8.29 -6.23
C THR A 137 -7.64 8.60 -7.19
N ASP A 138 -7.32 9.20 -8.35
CA ASP A 138 -8.26 9.50 -9.42
C ASP A 138 -8.93 8.24 -9.98
N LEU A 139 -8.21 7.14 -10.20
CA LEU A 139 -8.81 5.91 -10.70
C LEU A 139 -9.69 5.27 -9.62
N ALA A 140 -9.23 5.24 -8.37
CA ALA A 140 -10.00 4.69 -7.26
C ALA A 140 -11.28 5.51 -6.96
N GLU A 141 -11.20 6.83 -7.04
CA GLU A 141 -12.34 7.74 -6.91
C GLU A 141 -13.29 7.61 -8.11
N ASN A 142 -12.77 7.53 -9.34
CA ASN A 142 -13.57 7.33 -10.53
C ASN A 142 -14.30 5.98 -10.51
N LEU A 143 -13.64 4.89 -10.10
CA LEU A 143 -14.26 3.58 -9.94
C LEU A 143 -15.37 3.61 -8.88
N ARG A 144 -15.14 4.27 -7.74
CA ARG A 144 -16.17 4.45 -6.69
C ARG A 144 -17.34 5.31 -7.18
N ALA A 145 -17.06 6.38 -7.91
CA ALA A 145 -18.09 7.25 -8.49
C ALA A 145 -18.93 6.50 -9.54
N GLN A 146 -18.30 5.70 -10.40
CA GLN A 146 -19.01 4.85 -11.36
C GLN A 146 -19.85 3.76 -10.67
N ALA A 147 -19.30 3.08 -9.66
CA ALA A 147 -20.03 2.07 -8.90
C ALA A 147 -21.27 2.64 -8.19
N ARG A 148 -21.22 3.90 -7.72
CA ARG A 148 -22.39 4.61 -7.18
C ARG A 148 -23.45 4.87 -8.26
N ARG A 149 -23.04 5.32 -9.45
CA ARG A 149 -23.96 5.59 -10.58
C ARG A 149 -24.67 4.34 -11.06
N MET A 150 -23.99 3.18 -11.10
CA MET A 150 -24.63 1.91 -11.48
C MET A 150 -25.64 1.39 -10.45
N ARG A 151 -25.56 1.85 -9.19
CA ARG A 151 -26.51 1.51 -8.13
C ARG A 151 -27.71 2.45 -8.06
N GLU A 152 -27.68 3.61 -8.73
CA GLU A 152 -28.85 4.49 -8.78
C GLU A 152 -29.88 3.91 -9.76
N PRO A 153 -31.15 3.76 -9.35
CA PRO A 153 -32.20 3.34 -10.27
C PRO A 153 -32.38 4.40 -11.36
N PRO A 154 -32.74 4.02 -12.60
CA PRO A 154 -32.94 4.95 -13.69
C PRO A 154 -33.94 6.03 -13.26
N ARG A 155 -33.55 7.30 -13.39
CA ARG A 155 -34.44 8.42 -13.10
C ARG A 155 -35.58 8.39 -14.10
N CYS A 156 -36.77 8.05 -13.63
CA CYS A 156 -37.99 8.10 -14.41
C CYS A 156 -38.21 9.56 -14.85
N PRO A 157 -38.32 9.86 -16.15
CA PRO A 157 -38.64 11.22 -16.61
C PRO A 157 -40.04 11.57 -16.12
N LEU A 158 -40.16 12.64 -15.32
CA LEU A 158 -41.48 13.19 -14.99
C LEU A 158 -42.13 13.70 -16.28
N PRO A 159 -43.40 13.36 -16.57
CA PRO A 159 -44.08 13.84 -17.75
C PRO A 159 -44.19 15.37 -17.69
N ALA A 160 -43.81 16.02 -18.81
CA ALA A 160 -44.01 17.45 -19.00
C ALA A 160 -45.50 17.78 -18.81
N ARG A 161 -45.79 18.77 -17.96
CA ARG A 161 -47.16 19.26 -17.74
C ARG A 161 -47.69 19.83 -19.05
N GLY A 162 -48.54 19.05 -19.72
CA GLY A 162 -49.28 19.45 -20.91
C GLY A 162 -50.21 20.63 -20.65
N GLU A 163 -50.36 21.42 -21.69
CA GLU A 163 -50.97 22.73 -21.76
C GLU A 163 -52.45 22.76 -21.32
N ARG A 164 -52.87 23.94 -20.84
CA ARG A 164 -54.26 24.26 -20.50
C ARG A 164 -55.10 24.23 -21.79
N ALA A 165 -56.12 23.38 -21.81
CA ALA A 165 -57.17 23.44 -22.83
C ALA A 165 -57.98 24.74 -22.66
N VAL A 166 -58.05 25.51 -23.74
CA VAL A 166 -58.94 26.66 -23.91
C VAL A 166 -60.33 26.13 -24.26
N ASP A 167 -61.36 26.56 -23.54
CA ASP A 167 -62.76 26.27 -23.80
C ASP A 167 -63.37 27.36 -24.71
N PRO A 168 -63.89 27.02 -25.91
CA PRO A 168 -64.69 27.94 -26.71
C PRO A 168 -66.10 27.38 -26.89
N SER A 169 -67.04 27.79 -26.04
CA SER A 169 -68.46 27.74 -26.40
C SER A 169 -69.24 28.94 -25.86
N SER A 170 -69.05 30.08 -26.54
CA SER A 170 -70.08 31.12 -26.62
C SER A 170 -70.94 30.86 -27.86
N GLY A 171 -72.27 30.81 -27.72
CA GLY A 171 -73.10 30.54 -28.90
C GLY A 171 -74.62 30.49 -28.72
N ARG A 172 -75.24 31.68 -28.61
CA ARG A 172 -76.54 32.10 -29.21
C ARG A 172 -77.90 31.75 -28.54
N ARG A 173 -78.54 32.87 -28.17
CA ARG A 173 -79.97 33.30 -28.18
C ARG A 173 -80.99 32.45 -28.98
N ARG A 174 -82.19 32.31 -28.38
CA ARG A 174 -83.59 32.55 -28.85
C ARG A 174 -84.51 31.88 -27.80
N ALA A 175 -85.67 32.37 -27.38
CA ALA A 175 -86.55 33.47 -27.76
C ALA A 175 -87.14 34.11 -26.49
#